data_AF-A0A9P5ZV65-F1
#
_entry.id   AF-A0A9P5ZV65-F1
#
_cell.length_a   1.000
_cell.length_b   1.000
_cell.length_c   1.000
_cell.angle_alpha   90.00
_cell.angle_beta   90.00
_cell.angle_gamma   90.00
#
_symmetry.space_group_name_H-M   'P 1'
#
loop_
_entity.id
_entity.type
_entity.pdbx_description
1 polymer ?
#
loop_
_entity_poly.entity_id
_entity_poly.type
_entity_poly.pdbx_seq_one_letter_code
_entity_poly.pdbx_strand_id
1 'polypeptide(L)'
;MPSYSTYPFHEDPARTFLGHFDALTRSEAQPPYIIAAPHEYGALFSALSKCCPSLESITLFAAEPPETVPEHAGVSFHHAMPFQLTTVDIVTIARALPKLTTLVLNPAPHIAIASTLAISVLSIFRDLCPNPNLVSLGLYVDAADEHILSPPVNDDENHRVVLTSAEFTSMMSFTIGWSSLSSPIPLALYSSSVLPDNCLLDASLNKQHREAVQRLMPAFKQVRAQGMPAGHLYSCRDHPR
;
A
#
# COMPACT_ATOMS: atom_id res chain seq x y z
N MET A 1 -53.24 -24.71 25.05
CA MET A 1 -52.72 -24.17 23.77
C MET A 1 -51.38 -23.53 24.06
N PRO A 2 -50.25 -24.04 23.53
CA PRO A 2 -48.96 -23.39 23.70
C PRO A 2 -48.74 -22.37 22.57
N SER A 3 -48.38 -21.15 22.97
CA SER A 3 -47.99 -20.04 22.12
C SER A 3 -46.58 -20.26 21.58
N TYR A 4 -46.43 -20.33 20.25
CA TYR A 4 -45.13 -20.34 19.60
C TYR A 4 -44.52 -18.93 19.65
N SER A 5 -43.37 -18.84 20.32
CA SER A 5 -42.49 -17.69 20.29
C SER A 5 -41.70 -17.71 18.99
N THR A 6 -42.00 -16.77 18.11
CA THR A 6 -41.25 -16.50 16.88
C THR A 6 -39.96 -15.79 17.26
N TYR A 7 -38.84 -16.50 17.24
CA TYR A 7 -37.53 -15.87 17.27
C TYR A 7 -37.29 -15.13 15.94
N PRO A 8 -36.73 -13.92 15.95
CA PRO A 8 -36.33 -13.25 14.72
C PRO A 8 -35.22 -14.07 14.08
N PHE A 9 -35.38 -14.35 12.78
CA PHE A 9 -34.34 -14.89 11.94
C PHE A 9 -33.11 -13.98 12.06
N HIS A 10 -32.05 -14.49 12.69
CA HIS A 10 -30.72 -13.93 12.54
C HIS A 10 -30.34 -14.15 11.08
N GLU A 11 -30.46 -13.11 10.25
CA GLU A 11 -29.91 -13.14 8.90
C GLU A 11 -28.40 -13.37 9.02
N ASP A 12 -27.95 -14.40 8.32
CA ASP A 12 -26.54 -14.75 8.22
C ASP A 12 -25.81 -13.58 7.52
N PRO A 13 -24.88 -12.87 8.20
CA PRO A 13 -24.17 -11.75 7.61
C PRO A 13 -23.39 -12.13 6.34
N ALA A 14 -23.12 -13.42 6.13
CA ALA A 14 -22.54 -13.94 4.89
C ALA A 14 -23.49 -13.85 3.68
N ARG A 15 -24.82 -13.88 3.87
CA ARG A 15 -25.81 -13.80 2.79
C ARG A 15 -26.07 -12.38 2.31
N THR A 16 -26.04 -11.39 3.20
CA THR A 16 -26.15 -9.97 2.82
C THR A 16 -24.90 -9.47 2.08
N PHE A 17 -23.76 -10.12 2.33
CA PHE A 17 -22.47 -9.79 1.69
C PHE A 17 -22.41 -10.12 0.20
N LEU A 18 -23.03 -11.22 -0.23
CA LEU A 18 -23.06 -11.62 -1.64
C LEU A 18 -23.90 -10.66 -2.51
N GLY A 19 -24.97 -10.08 -1.95
CA GLY A 19 -25.87 -9.19 -2.69
C GLY A 19 -25.22 -7.90 -3.20
N HIS A 20 -24.12 -7.44 -2.59
CA HIS A 20 -23.39 -6.26 -3.08
C HIS A 20 -22.41 -6.60 -4.22
N PHE A 21 -22.00 -7.87 -4.33
CA PHE A 21 -21.11 -8.35 -5.40
C PHE A 21 -21.86 -8.87 -6.62
N ASP A 22 -23.18 -9.01 -6.55
CA ASP A 22 -24.02 -9.31 -7.71
C ASP A 22 -23.96 -8.21 -8.79
N ALA A 23 -23.45 -7.01 -8.46
CA ALA A 23 -23.20 -5.92 -9.39
C ALA A 23 -21.79 -5.95 -10.04
N LEU A 24 -20.89 -6.87 -9.64
CA LEU A 24 -19.59 -7.01 -10.30
C LEU A 24 -19.81 -7.49 -11.73
N THR A 25 -19.40 -6.67 -12.69
CA THR A 25 -19.46 -7.03 -14.11
C THR A 25 -18.54 -8.21 -14.43
N ARG A 26 -17.49 -8.44 -13.61
CA ARG A 26 -16.53 -9.54 -13.81
C ARG A 26 -15.78 -9.89 -12.53
N SER A 27 -15.99 -11.10 -12.02
CA SER A 27 -15.10 -11.74 -11.03
C SER A 27 -14.26 -12.78 -11.75
N GLU A 28 -12.96 -12.54 -11.89
CA GLU A 28 -12.02 -13.51 -12.47
C GLU A 28 -11.11 -14.05 -11.39
N ALA A 29 -11.33 -15.32 -11.03
CA ALA A 29 -10.32 -16.14 -10.40
C ALA A 29 -9.44 -16.68 -11.52
N GLN A 30 -8.16 -16.29 -11.58
CA GLN A 30 -7.26 -16.92 -12.54
C GLN A 30 -6.98 -18.37 -12.11
N PRO A 31 -7.21 -19.37 -12.98
CA PRO A 31 -6.79 -20.73 -12.70
C PRO A 31 -5.25 -20.85 -12.65
N PRO A 32 -4.71 -21.86 -11.95
CA PRO A 32 -5.42 -22.94 -11.29
C PRO A 32 -5.76 -22.55 -9.84
N TYR A 33 -6.62 -23.30 -9.16
CA TYR A 33 -6.80 -23.28 -7.70
C TYR A 33 -7.89 -22.41 -7.06
N ILE A 34 -8.22 -22.92 -5.86
CA ILE A 34 -9.28 -22.54 -4.94
C ILE A 34 -8.77 -21.34 -4.13
N ILE A 35 -9.31 -20.16 -4.43
CA ILE A 35 -9.13 -18.97 -3.59
C ILE A 35 -9.49 -19.35 -2.15
N ALA A 36 -8.69 -18.91 -1.18
CA ALA A 36 -9.00 -19.06 0.24
C ALA A 36 -10.46 -18.68 0.51
N ALA A 37 -11.13 -19.39 1.42
CA ALA A 37 -12.59 -19.37 1.49
C ALA A 37 -13.13 -17.92 1.51
N PRO A 38 -14.13 -17.56 0.66
CA PRO A 38 -14.53 -16.18 0.36
C PRO A 38 -14.78 -15.25 1.57
N HIS A 39 -15.05 -15.82 2.74
CA HIS A 39 -15.26 -15.09 3.98
C HIS A 39 -14.00 -14.38 4.50
N GLU A 40 -12.78 -14.85 4.17
CA GLU A 40 -11.52 -14.20 4.60
C GLU A 40 -11.36 -12.80 3.99
N TYR A 41 -11.97 -12.56 2.84
CA TYR A 41 -11.94 -11.27 2.15
C TYR A 41 -13.10 -10.36 2.54
N GLY A 42 -14.01 -10.78 3.43
CA GLY A 42 -15.21 -10.02 3.78
C GLY A 42 -14.89 -8.60 4.28
N ALA A 43 -13.87 -8.43 5.12
CA ALA A 43 -13.49 -7.11 5.60
C ALA A 43 -12.88 -6.21 4.50
N LEU A 44 -12.05 -6.78 3.62
CA LEU A 44 -11.52 -6.08 2.44
C LEU A 44 -12.66 -5.62 1.53
N PHE A 45 -13.56 -6.53 1.23
CA PHE A 45 -14.76 -6.29 0.45
C PHE A 45 -15.69 -5.26 1.09
N SER A 46 -15.83 -5.25 2.42
CA SER A 46 -16.56 -4.21 3.15
C SER A 46 -15.91 -2.84 2.96
N ALA A 47 -14.58 -2.76 3.11
CA ALA A 47 -13.84 -1.52 2.95
C ALA A 47 -13.94 -1.01 1.51
N LEU A 48 -13.75 -1.90 0.53
CA LEU A 48 -13.79 -1.55 -0.88
C LEU A 48 -15.19 -1.19 -1.36
N SER A 49 -16.23 -1.92 -0.94
CA SER A 49 -17.62 -1.57 -1.31
C SER A 49 -18.04 -0.20 -0.78
N LYS A 50 -17.56 0.20 0.41
CA LYS A 50 -17.75 1.56 0.94
C LYS A 50 -17.00 2.61 0.13
N CYS A 51 -15.77 2.32 -0.26
CA CYS A 51 -14.90 3.30 -0.95
C CYS A 51 -15.16 3.37 -2.46
N CYS A 52 -15.75 2.33 -3.06
CA CYS A 52 -15.83 2.11 -4.50
C CYS A 52 -17.20 1.52 -4.89
N PRO A 53 -18.30 2.30 -4.85
CA PRO A 53 -19.63 1.80 -5.18
C PRO A 53 -19.78 1.37 -6.65
N SER A 54 -18.83 1.76 -7.51
CA SER A 54 -18.78 1.43 -8.95
C SER A 54 -17.70 0.39 -9.29
N LEU A 55 -17.24 -0.39 -8.32
CA LEU A 55 -16.20 -1.40 -8.55
C LEU A 55 -16.64 -2.39 -9.65
N GLU A 56 -15.99 -2.35 -10.81
CA GLU A 56 -16.40 -3.15 -11.99
C GLU A 56 -15.83 -4.58 -11.96
N SER A 57 -14.60 -4.74 -11.47
CA SER A 57 -13.93 -6.04 -11.45
C SER A 57 -13.01 -6.21 -10.26
N ILE A 58 -12.86 -7.48 -9.86
CA ILE A 58 -11.97 -7.93 -8.80
C ILE A 58 -11.17 -9.09 -9.34
N THR A 59 -9.85 -9.01 -9.23
CA THR A 59 -8.97 -10.12 -9.56
C THR A 59 -8.29 -10.61 -8.28
N LEU A 60 -8.76 -11.75 -7.80
CA LEU A 60 -8.08 -12.51 -6.75
C LEU A 60 -7.14 -13.48 -7.46
N PHE A 61 -5.85 -13.42 -7.12
CA PHE A 61 -4.86 -14.35 -7.64
C PHE A 61 -4.10 -14.97 -6.48
N ALA A 62 -4.04 -16.29 -6.47
CA ALA A 62 -3.05 -17.03 -5.71
C ALA A 62 -1.84 -17.20 -6.63
N ALA A 63 -0.70 -16.63 -6.26
CA ALA A 63 0.52 -16.93 -6.99
C ALA A 63 0.97 -18.33 -6.57
N GLU A 64 1.19 -19.24 -7.54
CA GLU A 64 1.89 -20.50 -7.28
C GLU A 64 3.25 -20.15 -6.67
N PRO A 65 3.54 -20.57 -5.43
CA PRO A 65 4.87 -20.41 -4.93
C PRO A 65 5.80 -21.29 -5.77
N PRO A 66 7.02 -20.84 -6.12
CA PRO A 66 8.08 -21.79 -6.45
C PRO A 66 8.17 -22.77 -5.27
N GLU A 67 8.36 -24.07 -5.53
CA GLU A 67 8.14 -25.28 -4.67
C GLU A 67 8.61 -25.25 -3.19
N THR A 68 9.12 -24.14 -2.68
CA THR A 68 9.68 -23.91 -1.35
C THR A 68 9.06 -22.74 -0.57
N VAL A 69 8.07 -22.01 -1.10
CA VAL A 69 7.55 -20.79 -0.45
C VAL A 69 6.07 -20.98 -0.04
N PRO A 70 5.62 -20.49 1.13
CA PRO A 70 4.20 -20.58 1.53
C PRO A 70 3.25 -19.91 0.53
N GLU A 71 1.99 -20.37 0.50
CA GLU A 71 0.92 -19.80 -0.33
C GLU A 71 0.82 -18.29 -0.16
N HIS A 72 0.87 -17.55 -1.28
CA HIS A 72 0.85 -16.09 -1.30
C HIS A 72 -0.56 -15.58 -1.60
N ALA A 73 -1.16 -14.86 -0.66
CA ALA A 73 -2.44 -14.19 -0.87
C ALA A 73 -2.21 -12.83 -1.57
N GLY A 74 -2.54 -12.76 -2.86
CA GLY A 74 -2.47 -11.55 -3.65
C GLY A 74 -3.85 -11.00 -3.98
N VAL A 75 -3.98 -9.68 -3.94
CA VAL A 75 -5.19 -9.00 -4.39
C VAL A 75 -4.83 -7.82 -5.29
N SER A 76 -5.45 -7.76 -6.47
CA SER A 76 -5.35 -6.62 -7.38
C SER A 76 -6.74 -6.14 -7.83
N PHE A 77 -6.89 -4.83 -7.82
CA PHE A 77 -8.05 -4.12 -8.33
C PHE A 77 -7.58 -3.03 -9.29
N HIS A 78 -8.21 -2.99 -10.46
CA HIS A 78 -8.00 -1.95 -11.46
C HIS A 78 -9.32 -1.23 -11.69
N HIS A 79 -9.27 0.10 -11.82
CA HIS A 79 -10.47 0.90 -12.00
C HIS A 79 -10.15 2.17 -12.80
N ALA A 80 -11.11 2.69 -13.58
CA ALA A 80 -10.87 3.88 -14.38
C ALA A 80 -10.61 5.14 -13.52
N MET A 81 -11.24 5.20 -12.34
CA MET A 81 -11.14 6.29 -11.36
C MET A 81 -10.32 5.87 -10.14
N PRO A 82 -9.58 6.80 -9.50
CA PRO A 82 -8.85 6.51 -8.26
C PRO A 82 -9.80 6.08 -7.14
N PHE A 83 -9.32 5.16 -6.31
CA PHE A 83 -10.03 4.81 -5.08
C PHE A 83 -9.84 5.90 -4.03
N GLN A 84 -10.93 6.38 -3.45
CA GLN A 84 -10.91 7.40 -2.40
C GLN A 84 -10.68 6.74 -1.04
N LEU A 85 -9.49 6.16 -0.86
CA LEU A 85 -9.10 5.47 0.36
C LEU A 85 -8.62 6.48 1.40
N THR A 86 -9.10 6.32 2.63
CA THR A 86 -8.56 7.04 3.79
C THR A 86 -7.51 6.21 4.52
N THR A 87 -6.76 6.84 5.41
CA THR A 87 -5.85 6.14 6.33
C THR A 87 -6.58 5.09 7.18
N VAL A 88 -7.84 5.36 7.57
CA VAL A 88 -8.67 4.43 8.36
C VAL A 88 -8.98 3.17 7.56
N ASP A 89 -9.25 3.32 6.26
CA ASP A 89 -9.50 2.19 5.37
C ASP A 89 -8.24 1.33 5.21
N ILE A 90 -7.07 1.95 5.04
CA ILE A 90 -5.79 1.24 4.98
C ILE A 90 -5.51 0.45 6.26
N VAL A 91 -5.71 1.05 7.44
CA VAL A 91 -5.57 0.32 8.72
C VAL A 91 -6.52 -0.87 8.79
N THR A 92 -7.76 -0.68 8.34
CA THR A 92 -8.78 -1.74 8.33
C THR A 92 -8.37 -2.89 7.42
N ILE A 93 -7.90 -2.58 6.21
CA ILE A 93 -7.40 -3.56 5.22
C ILE A 93 -6.19 -4.31 5.78
N ALA A 94 -5.19 -3.59 6.30
CA ALA A 94 -3.96 -4.19 6.82
C ALA A 94 -4.22 -5.14 8.00
N ARG A 95 -5.14 -4.78 8.91
CA ARG A 95 -5.56 -5.66 10.02
C ARG A 95 -6.36 -6.87 9.58
N ALA A 96 -7.20 -6.71 8.55
CA ALA A 96 -7.98 -7.80 8.01
C ALA A 96 -7.12 -8.85 7.29
N LEU A 97 -6.02 -8.41 6.67
CA LEU A 97 -5.17 -9.23 5.83
C LEU A 97 -3.70 -9.19 6.33
N PRO A 98 -3.40 -9.71 7.53
CA PRO A 98 -2.04 -9.64 8.10
C PRO A 98 -1.01 -10.49 7.34
N LYS A 99 -1.48 -11.42 6.50
CA LYS A 99 -0.66 -12.30 5.64
C LYS A 99 -0.64 -11.84 4.17
N LEU A 100 -1.07 -10.62 3.90
CA LEU A 100 -1.15 -10.08 2.55
C LEU A 100 0.24 -10.01 1.91
N THR A 101 0.38 -10.58 0.72
CA THR A 101 1.66 -10.58 0.01
C THR A 101 1.69 -9.63 -1.15
N THR A 102 0.54 -9.47 -1.82
CA THR A 102 0.39 -8.50 -2.90
C THR A 102 -0.88 -7.71 -2.68
N LEU A 103 -0.78 -6.39 -2.73
CA LEU A 103 -1.92 -5.48 -2.71
C LEU A 103 -1.76 -4.42 -3.79
N VAL A 104 -2.59 -4.47 -4.82
CA VAL A 104 -2.59 -3.47 -5.89
C VAL A 104 -3.98 -2.84 -5.96
N LEU A 105 -4.12 -1.61 -5.48
CA LEU A 105 -5.36 -0.84 -5.45
C LEU A 105 -5.26 0.32 -6.43
N ASN A 106 -5.51 0.01 -7.70
CA ASN A 106 -5.58 0.95 -8.82
C ASN A 106 -4.49 2.03 -8.83
N PRO A 107 -3.20 1.66 -8.89
CA PRO A 107 -2.09 2.60 -8.75
C PRO A 107 -1.96 3.61 -9.90
N ALA A 108 -2.62 3.38 -11.03
CA ALA A 108 -2.55 4.23 -12.23
C ALA A 108 -3.96 4.40 -12.85
N PRO A 109 -4.86 5.17 -12.20
CA PRO A 109 -6.19 5.42 -12.74
C PRO A 109 -6.10 6.15 -14.08
N HIS A 110 -7.05 5.87 -14.98
CA HIS A 110 -7.13 6.56 -16.28
C HIS A 110 -7.46 8.04 -16.10
N ILE A 111 -8.32 8.37 -15.13
CA ILE A 111 -8.70 9.73 -14.81
C ILE A 111 -7.93 10.16 -13.57
N ALA A 112 -6.89 10.98 -13.76
CA ALA A 112 -6.07 11.48 -12.66
C ALA A 112 -6.82 12.56 -11.87
N ILE A 113 -7.05 12.29 -10.59
CA ILE A 113 -7.55 13.23 -9.58
C ILE A 113 -6.57 13.17 -8.42
N ALA A 114 -6.41 14.23 -7.62
CA ALA A 114 -5.55 14.16 -6.44
C ALA A 114 -5.99 13.00 -5.52
N SER A 115 -5.02 12.19 -5.07
CA SER A 115 -5.28 11.19 -4.05
C SER A 115 -5.35 11.87 -2.68
N THR A 116 -6.25 11.40 -1.82
CA THR A 116 -6.28 11.83 -0.41
C THR A 116 -5.36 10.98 0.46
N LEU A 117 -4.75 9.93 -0.10
CA LEU A 117 -3.97 8.94 0.62
C LEU A 117 -2.49 9.32 0.62
N ALA A 118 -2.00 9.88 1.72
CA ALA A 118 -0.59 10.24 1.88
C ALA A 118 0.35 9.02 1.80
N ILE A 119 1.56 9.20 1.24
CA ILE A 119 2.60 8.15 1.17
C ILE A 119 3.06 7.64 2.54
N SER A 120 2.78 8.36 3.62
CA SER A 120 3.04 7.92 5.00
C SER A 120 2.32 6.62 5.37
N VAL A 121 1.27 6.21 4.64
CA VAL A 121 0.56 4.94 4.88
C VAL A 121 1.43 3.69 4.69
N LEU A 122 2.61 3.81 4.06
CA LEU A 122 3.57 2.70 4.01
C LEU A 122 3.98 2.21 5.39
N SER A 123 4.11 3.11 6.37
CA SER A 123 4.45 2.70 7.74
C SER A 123 3.35 1.82 8.35
N ILE A 124 2.09 2.06 8.00
CA ILE A 124 0.95 1.28 8.49
C ILE A 124 1.04 -0.16 7.98
N PHE A 125 1.32 -0.35 6.69
CA PHE A 125 1.49 -1.69 6.13
C PHE A 125 2.69 -2.39 6.74
N ARG A 126 3.82 -1.70 6.92
CA ARG A 126 4.98 -2.25 7.61
C ARG A 126 4.63 -2.73 9.02
N ASP A 127 3.89 -1.91 9.78
CA ASP A 127 3.61 -2.16 11.19
C ASP A 127 2.52 -3.23 11.40
N LEU A 128 1.56 -3.34 10.46
CA LEU A 128 0.38 -4.21 10.59
C LEU A 128 0.43 -5.47 9.71
N CYS A 129 1.22 -5.46 8.63
CA CYS A 129 1.47 -6.62 7.77
C CYS A 129 2.93 -7.04 7.96
N PRO A 130 3.26 -7.76 9.04
CA PRO A 130 4.64 -8.02 9.42
C PRO A 130 5.41 -8.72 8.29
N ASN A 131 6.65 -8.26 8.07
CA ASN A 131 7.63 -8.92 7.22
C ASN A 131 7.71 -10.42 7.60
N PRO A 132 7.85 -11.32 6.62
CA PRO A 132 8.26 -11.08 5.23
C PRO A 132 7.12 -11.02 4.21
N ASN A 133 5.86 -10.86 4.64
CA ASN A 133 4.75 -11.23 3.77
C ASN A 133 4.57 -10.27 2.58
N LEU A 134 4.63 -8.96 2.78
CA LEU A 134 4.31 -7.98 1.73
C LEU A 134 5.44 -7.84 0.71
N VAL A 135 5.24 -8.45 -0.46
CA VAL A 135 6.17 -8.48 -1.60
C VAL A 135 5.86 -7.36 -2.60
N SER A 136 4.58 -7.09 -2.86
CA SER A 136 4.18 -6.08 -3.84
C SER A 136 3.06 -5.19 -3.31
N LEU A 137 3.26 -3.88 -3.42
CA LEU A 137 2.27 -2.89 -3.04
C LEU A 137 2.09 -1.89 -4.18
N GLY A 138 0.88 -1.70 -4.67
CA GLY A 138 0.56 -0.67 -5.64
C GLY A 138 -0.61 0.14 -5.14
N LEU A 139 -0.39 1.41 -4.86
CA LEU A 139 -1.44 2.30 -4.36
C LEU A 139 -1.38 3.62 -5.11
N TYR A 140 -2.55 4.19 -5.38
CA TYR A 140 -2.63 5.57 -5.83
C TYR A 140 -2.48 6.51 -4.63
N VAL A 141 -1.24 6.73 -4.20
CA VAL A 141 -0.90 7.62 -3.08
C VAL A 141 -0.49 9.00 -3.56
N ASP A 142 -0.74 10.00 -2.72
CA ASP A 142 -0.16 11.32 -2.83
C ASP A 142 1.20 11.38 -2.14
N ALA A 143 2.22 11.63 -2.94
CA ALA A 143 3.60 11.80 -2.52
C ALA A 143 4.04 13.27 -2.47
N ALA A 144 3.11 14.24 -2.49
CA ALA A 144 3.44 15.66 -2.32
C ALA A 144 4.30 15.93 -1.07
N ASP A 145 5.11 16.99 -1.11
CA ASP A 145 6.16 17.25 -0.12
C ASP A 145 5.58 17.40 1.31
N GLU A 146 4.37 17.93 1.46
CA GLU A 146 3.65 18.04 2.74
C GLU A 146 3.22 16.70 3.34
N HIS A 147 3.16 15.64 2.54
CA HIS A 147 2.75 14.30 2.94
C HIS A 147 3.94 13.39 3.25
N ILE A 148 5.15 13.84 2.93
CA ILE A 148 6.39 13.14 3.26
C ILE A 148 6.81 13.57 4.66
N LEU A 149 6.78 12.61 5.59
CA LEU A 149 7.25 12.84 6.94
C LEU A 149 8.71 13.31 6.89
N SER A 150 8.95 14.55 7.33
CA SER A 150 10.31 15.05 7.48
C SER A 150 11.04 14.20 8.52
N PRO A 151 12.32 13.83 8.28
CA PRO A 151 13.10 13.20 9.33
C PRO A 151 13.13 14.13 10.55
N PRO A 152 13.00 13.61 11.77
CA PRO A 152 13.03 14.43 12.97
C PRO A 152 14.34 15.24 13.00
N VAL A 153 14.21 16.56 13.03
CA VAL A 153 15.34 17.50 13.03
C VAL A 153 15.78 17.66 14.50
N ASN A 154 16.90 17.04 14.88
CA ASN A 154 17.68 17.35 16.09
C ASN A 154 17.11 17.00 17.47
N ASP A 155 16.73 15.74 17.74
CA ASP A 155 16.70 15.24 19.12
C ASP A 155 17.75 14.11 19.28
N ASP A 156 18.93 14.48 19.80
CA ASP A 156 20.03 13.55 20.12
C ASP A 156 19.59 12.39 21.04
N GLU A 157 18.52 12.55 21.82
CA GLU A 157 17.93 11.51 22.67
C GLU A 157 16.98 10.56 21.92
N ASN A 158 16.30 11.01 20.85
CA ASN A 158 15.42 10.17 20.02
C ASN A 158 16.17 9.43 18.90
N HIS A 159 17.43 9.80 18.63
CA HIS A 159 18.26 9.15 17.61
C HIS A 159 18.49 7.65 17.85
N ARG A 160 18.35 7.16 19.10
CA ARG A 160 18.44 5.73 19.41
C ARG A 160 17.15 4.94 19.18
N VAL A 161 15.99 5.59 19.20
CA VAL A 161 14.68 4.91 19.02
C VAL A 161 14.22 4.96 17.56
N VAL A 162 14.64 5.97 16.79
CA VAL A 162 14.17 6.18 15.40
C VAL A 162 14.92 5.32 14.36
N LEU A 163 16.08 4.73 14.72
CA LEU A 163 16.85 3.87 13.81
C LEU A 163 16.43 2.40 13.79
N THR A 164 15.45 1.98 14.60
CA THR A 164 14.68 0.75 14.31
C THR A 164 13.51 1.05 13.38
N SER A 165 13.73 1.88 12.37
CA SER A 165 12.84 1.92 11.21
C SER A 165 12.99 0.57 10.51
N ALA A 166 12.09 -0.37 10.84
CA ALA A 166 12.06 -1.67 10.19
C ALA A 166 11.81 -1.42 8.70
N GLU A 167 12.84 -1.54 7.87
CA GLU A 167 12.63 -1.54 6.42
C GLU A 167 11.68 -2.69 6.07
N PHE A 168 10.90 -2.54 5.00
CA PHE A 168 10.33 -3.73 4.38
C PHE A 168 11.50 -4.65 3.99
N THR A 169 11.52 -5.89 4.45
CA THR A 169 12.63 -6.80 4.12
C THR A 169 12.38 -7.55 2.83
N SER A 170 11.11 -7.66 2.43
CA SER A 170 10.67 -8.56 1.36
C SER A 170 9.96 -7.86 0.21
N MET A 171 9.72 -6.55 0.32
CA MET A 171 9.04 -5.79 -0.71
C MET A 171 9.90 -5.68 -1.97
N MET A 172 9.48 -6.34 -3.04
CA MET A 172 10.14 -6.35 -4.34
C MET A 172 9.64 -5.26 -5.27
N SER A 173 8.38 -4.84 -5.14
CA SER A 173 7.83 -3.76 -5.97
C SER A 173 6.91 -2.85 -5.19
N PHE A 174 7.10 -1.55 -5.39
CA PHE A 174 6.20 -0.52 -4.90
C PHE A 174 5.78 0.38 -6.05
N THR A 175 4.48 0.48 -6.32
CA THR A 175 3.94 1.39 -7.31
C THR A 175 3.30 2.59 -6.62
N ILE A 176 3.79 3.79 -6.95
CA ILE A 176 3.23 5.07 -6.52
C ILE A 176 2.39 5.63 -7.66
N GLY A 177 1.20 6.11 -7.31
CA GLY A 177 0.37 6.91 -8.19
C GLY A 177 1.00 8.21 -8.67
N TRP A 178 0.21 8.97 -9.42
CA TRP A 178 0.62 10.29 -9.87
C TRP A 178 0.60 11.26 -8.69
N SER A 179 1.68 12.02 -8.51
CA SER A 179 1.78 13.05 -7.47
C SER A 179 2.50 14.28 -8.00
N SER A 180 2.07 15.45 -7.53
CA SER A 180 2.71 16.72 -7.84
C SER A 180 3.85 16.96 -6.86
N LEU A 181 5.09 16.73 -7.30
CA LEU A 181 6.29 16.97 -6.50
C LEU A 181 6.88 18.34 -6.85
N SER A 182 7.23 19.16 -5.85
CA SER A 182 8.11 20.31 -6.07
C SER A 182 9.57 19.89 -6.22
N SER A 183 9.97 18.79 -5.58
CA SER A 183 11.31 18.22 -5.68
C SER A 183 11.29 16.70 -5.63
N PRO A 184 12.15 16.00 -6.41
CA PRO A 184 12.28 14.54 -6.30
C PRO A 184 13.02 14.10 -5.03
N ILE A 185 13.68 15.01 -4.30
CA ILE A 185 14.56 14.68 -3.18
C ILE A 185 13.80 14.13 -1.96
N PRO A 186 12.74 14.78 -1.45
CA PRO A 186 12.01 14.28 -0.29
C PRO A 186 11.50 12.85 -0.52
N LEU A 187 10.91 12.60 -1.69
CA LEU A 187 10.40 11.28 -2.04
C LEU A 187 11.51 10.23 -2.12
N ALA A 188 12.63 10.56 -2.75
CA ALA A 188 13.77 9.64 -2.86
C ALA A 188 14.38 9.32 -1.49
N LEU A 189 14.47 10.30 -0.59
CA LEU A 189 14.98 10.07 0.76
C LEU A 189 14.00 9.19 1.56
N TYR A 190 12.72 9.54 1.57
CA TYR A 190 11.70 8.76 2.27
C TYR A 190 11.65 7.32 1.76
N SER A 191 11.57 7.14 0.44
CA SER A 191 11.57 5.82 -0.20
C SER A 191 12.84 5.03 0.13
N SER A 192 14.00 5.68 0.16
CA SER A 192 15.25 5.02 0.56
C SER A 192 15.23 4.52 1.99
N SER A 193 14.50 5.17 2.89
CA SER A 193 14.41 4.83 4.31
C SER A 193 13.43 3.71 4.64
N VAL A 194 12.46 3.47 3.75
CA VAL A 194 11.36 2.52 3.98
C VAL A 194 11.48 1.26 3.11
N LEU A 195 11.97 1.40 1.87
CA LEU A 195 12.01 0.32 0.89
C LEU A 195 13.38 -0.40 0.88
N PRO A 196 13.41 -1.72 0.69
CA PRO A 196 14.65 -2.48 0.62
C PRO A 196 15.43 -2.17 -0.65
N ASP A 197 16.70 -2.56 -0.68
CA ASP A 197 17.64 -2.27 -1.76
C ASP A 197 17.18 -2.75 -3.13
N ASN A 198 16.59 -3.94 -3.19
CA ASN A 198 16.07 -4.59 -4.40
C ASN A 198 14.64 -4.20 -4.77
N CYS A 199 14.00 -3.27 -4.03
CA CYS A 199 12.64 -2.83 -4.35
C CYS A 199 12.62 -1.99 -5.62
N LEU A 200 11.81 -2.42 -6.59
CA LEU A 200 11.49 -1.69 -7.80
C LEU A 200 10.43 -0.64 -7.49
N LEU A 201 10.81 0.63 -7.58
CA LEU A 201 9.89 1.76 -7.46
C LEU A 201 9.32 2.10 -8.84
N ASP A 202 8.06 1.75 -9.07
CA ASP A 202 7.30 2.17 -10.23
C ASP A 202 6.47 3.42 -9.89
N ALA A 203 7.06 4.58 -10.10
CA ALA A 203 6.40 5.83 -9.79
C ALA A 203 5.72 6.37 -11.06
N SER A 204 4.39 6.51 -11.03
CA SER A 204 3.58 7.17 -12.06
C SER A 204 3.75 8.69 -12.04
N LEU A 205 4.98 9.15 -11.87
CA LEU A 205 5.38 10.56 -11.86
C LEU A 205 5.58 11.06 -13.30
N ASN A 206 5.73 12.38 -13.44
CA ASN A 206 6.30 12.91 -14.66
C ASN A 206 7.69 12.28 -14.92
N LYS A 207 8.06 12.15 -16.20
CA LYS A 207 9.28 11.44 -16.61
C LYS A 207 10.54 11.93 -15.89
N GLN A 208 10.67 13.26 -15.74
CA GLN A 208 11.83 13.90 -15.12
C GLN A 208 11.96 13.54 -13.63
N HIS A 209 10.86 13.59 -12.87
CA HIS A 209 10.86 13.24 -11.46
C HIS A 209 11.10 11.76 -11.25
N ARG A 210 10.50 10.89 -12.07
CA ARG A 210 10.74 9.45 -12.01
C ARG A 210 12.22 9.12 -12.18
N GLU A 211 12.86 9.65 -13.22
CA GLU A 211 14.29 9.46 -13.49
C GLU A 211 15.17 10.01 -12.36
N ALA A 212 14.81 11.18 -11.82
CA ALA A 212 15.54 11.77 -10.70
C ALA A 212 15.44 10.94 -9.42
N VAL A 213 14.24 10.45 -9.06
CA VAL A 213 14.04 9.60 -7.88
C VAL A 213 14.83 8.29 -8.01
N GLN A 214 14.72 7.62 -9.17
CA GLN A 214 15.44 6.37 -9.44
C GLN A 214 16.96 6.54 -9.35
N ARG A 215 17.48 7.69 -9.79
CA ARG A 215 18.91 8.03 -9.67
C ARG A 215 19.35 8.37 -8.25
N LEU A 216 18.49 9.04 -7.46
CA LEU A 216 18.83 9.52 -6.11
C LEU A 216 18.72 8.43 -5.04
N MET A 217 17.77 7.49 -5.19
CA MET A 217 17.54 6.44 -4.19
C MET A 217 18.79 5.60 -3.86
N PRO A 218 19.60 5.11 -4.82
CA PRO A 218 20.81 4.37 -4.51
C PRO A 218 21.84 5.19 -3.72
N ALA A 219 21.97 6.49 -4.03
CA ALA A 219 22.87 7.38 -3.32
C ALA A 219 22.44 7.57 -1.87
N PHE A 220 21.15 7.77 -1.61
CA PHE A 220 20.64 7.89 -0.23
C PHE A 220 20.76 6.58 0.56
N LYS A 221 20.51 5.43 -0.08
CA LYS A 221 20.76 4.10 0.53
C LYS A 221 22.22 3.94 0.92
N GLN A 222 23.16 4.34 0.06
CA GLN A 222 24.60 4.28 0.35
C GLN A 222 24.98 5.19 1.52
N VAL A 223 24.49 6.43 1.56
CA VAL A 223 24.77 7.38 2.65
C VAL A 223 24.25 6.83 3.98
N ARG A 224 23.05 6.25 3.99
CA ARG A 224 22.48 5.58 5.17
C ARG A 224 23.32 4.38 5.61
N ALA A 225 23.77 3.54 4.67
CA ALA A 225 24.63 2.39 4.97
C ALA A 225 25.98 2.79 5.58
N GLN A 226 26.45 4.02 5.33
CA GLN A 226 27.65 4.59 5.95
C GLN A 226 27.40 5.17 7.36
N GLY A 227 26.16 5.12 7.86
CA GLY A 227 25.78 5.69 9.16
C GLY A 227 25.75 7.21 9.19
N MET A 228 25.73 7.87 8.03
CA MET A 228 25.68 9.33 7.95
C MET A 228 24.26 9.82 8.27
N PRO A 229 24.09 10.79 9.18
CA PRO A 229 22.77 11.33 9.50
C PRO A 229 22.17 12.05 8.29
N ALA A 230 20.91 11.73 7.97
CA ALA A 230 20.20 12.30 6.82
C ALA A 230 20.11 13.83 6.87
N GLY A 231 20.18 14.46 8.05
CA GLY A 231 20.19 15.91 8.22
C GLY A 231 21.34 16.61 7.49
N HIS A 232 22.49 15.95 7.28
CA HIS A 232 23.60 16.53 6.52
C HIS A 232 23.32 16.62 5.01
N LEU A 233 22.38 15.85 4.48
CA LEU A 233 22.00 15.91 3.06
C LEU A 233 21.18 17.17 2.72
N TYR A 234 20.44 17.70 3.70
CA TYR A 234 19.60 18.89 3.51
C TYR A 234 20.38 20.20 3.60
N SER A 235 21.50 20.23 4.34
CA SER A 235 22.26 21.46 4.59
C SER A 235 23.07 21.98 3.38
N CYS A 236 23.17 21.22 2.29
CA CYS A 236 24.00 21.59 1.14
C CYS A 236 23.37 22.60 0.16
N ARG A 237 22.17 23.15 0.43
CA ARG A 237 21.42 23.94 -0.57
C ARG A 237 21.24 25.43 -0.33
N ASP A 238 21.63 26.00 0.81
CA ASP A 238 21.33 27.41 1.10
C ASP A 238 22.46 28.41 0.80
N HIS A 239 23.43 28.07 -0.07
CA HIS A 239 24.41 29.05 -0.54
C HIS A 239 24.35 29.23 -2.06
N PRO A 240 23.55 30.19 -2.56
CA PRO A 240 23.75 30.72 -3.89
C PRO A 240 25.08 31.48 -3.91
N ARG A 241 25.98 31.08 -4.81
CA ARG A 241 27.08 31.95 -5.26
C ARG A 241 26.59 32.78 -6.44
#